data_AF-A0A938HP70-F1
#
_entry.id   AF-A0A938HP70-F1
#
_cell.length_a   1.000
_cell.length_b   1.000
_cell.length_c   1.000
_cell.angle_alpha   90.00
_cell.angle_beta   90.00
_cell.angle_gamma   90.00
#
_symmetry.space_group_name_H-M   'P 1'
#
loop_
_entity.id
_entity.type
_entity.pdbx_description
1 polymer ?
#
loop_
_entity_poly.entity_id
_entity_poly.type
_entity_poly.pdbx_seq_one_letter_code
_entity_poly.pdbx_strand_id
1 'polypeptide(L)'
;MKITSVETLSASRFNYVKVRTDEGVVGVGELHPASGTGGTPYLPMAGVRYCEEYLLGKDPTHIERHWQHMFRRCLFRGGSDA
;
A
#
# COMPACT_ATOMS: atom_id res chain seq x y z
N MET A 1 -9.48 13.22 -7.33
CA MET A 1 -8.83 11.92 -7.51
C MET A 1 -9.00 11.06 -6.28
N LYS A 2 -9.43 9.80 -6.43
CA LYS A 2 -9.58 8.82 -5.36
C LYS A 2 -8.94 7.50 -5.74
N ILE A 3 -8.31 6.83 -4.78
CA ILE A 3 -7.77 5.49 -4.97
C ILE A 3 -8.92 4.49 -5.11
N THR A 4 -8.89 3.69 -6.17
CA THR A 4 -9.91 2.67 -6.50
C THR A 4 -9.42 1.24 -6.31
N SER A 5 -8.11 1.00 -6.37
CA SER A 5 -7.51 -0.29 -6.02
C SER A 5 -6.05 -0.17 -5.63
N VAL A 6 -5.59 -1.07 -4.74
CA VAL A 6 -4.18 -1.21 -4.34
C VAL A 6 -3.81 -2.69 -4.44
N GLU A 7 -3.21 -3.09 -5.56
CA GLU A 7 -2.90 -4.50 -5.81
C GLU A 7 -1.40 -4.78 -5.84
N THR A 8 -1.02 -5.99 -5.43
CA THR A 8 0.36 -6.46 -5.56
C THR A 8 0.55 -7.16 -6.89
N LEU A 9 1.65 -6.87 -7.59
CA LEU A 9 2.06 -7.55 -8.81
C LEU A 9 3.37 -8.29 -8.57
N SER A 10 3.45 -9.54 -8.98
CA SER A 10 4.67 -10.34 -8.85
C SER A 10 5.26 -10.61 -10.24
N ALA A 11 6.55 -10.35 -10.40
CA ALA A 11 7.30 -10.64 -11.62
C ALA A 11 8.60 -11.35 -11.25
N SER A 12 8.63 -12.68 -11.43
CA SER A 12 9.73 -13.53 -10.96
C SER A 12 9.99 -13.31 -9.46
N ARG A 13 11.19 -12.89 -9.08
CA ARG A 13 11.60 -12.60 -7.70
C ARG A 13 11.18 -11.22 -7.18
N PHE A 14 10.71 -10.34 -8.06
CA PHE A 14 10.36 -8.96 -7.72
C PHE A 14 8.87 -8.82 -7.46
N ASN A 15 8.53 -7.96 -6.51
CA ASN A 15 7.16 -7.62 -6.18
C ASN A 15 6.98 -6.11 -6.29
N TYR A 16 5.80 -5.72 -6.75
CA TYR A 16 5.42 -4.35 -6.97
C TYR A 16 4.03 -4.11 -6.36
N VAL A 17 3.72 -2.85 -6.10
CA VAL A 17 2.37 -2.39 -5.81
C VAL A 17 1.90 -1.52 -6.97
N LYS A 18 0.66 -1.72 -7.39
CA LYS A 18 -0.02 -0.88 -8.37
C LYS A 18 -1.23 -0.24 -7.70
N VAL A 19 -1.28 1.09 -7.77
CA VAL A 19 -2.37 1.91 -7.24
C VAL A 19 -3.11 2.53 -8.42
N ARG A 20 -4.44 2.33 -8.48
CA ARG A 20 -5.30 2.97 -9.50
C ARG A 20 -6.18 4.03 -8.89
N THR A 21 -6.56 5.00 -9.71
CA THR A 21 -7.49 6.06 -9.32
C THR A 21 -8.75 6.07 -10.19
N ASP A 22 -9.77 6.80 -9.74
CA ASP A 22 -11.01 7.08 -10.47
C ASP A 22 -10.81 7.95 -11.73
N GLU A 23 -9.69 8.68 -11.81
CA GLU A 23 -9.30 9.51 -12.95
C GLU A 23 -8.45 8.73 -13.98
N GLY A 24 -8.26 7.42 -13.80
CA GLY A 24 -7.48 6.58 -14.72
C GLY A 24 -5.97 6.70 -14.58
N VAL A 25 -5.48 7.43 -13.56
CA VAL A 25 -4.04 7.53 -13.25
C VAL A 25 -3.60 6.28 -12.49
N VAL A 26 -2.40 5.79 -12.83
CA VAL A 26 -1.82 4.59 -12.22
C VAL A 26 -0.43 4.88 -11.68
N GLY A 27 -0.23 4.60 -10.39
CA GLY A 27 1.07 4.61 -9.74
C GLY A 27 1.62 3.20 -9.58
N VAL A 28 2.94 3.04 -9.73
CA VAL A 28 3.63 1.77 -9.46
C VAL A 28 4.77 2.01 -8.49
N GLY A 29 4.88 1.16 -7.47
CA GLY A 29 5.96 1.16 -6.49
C GLY A 29 6.60 -0.22 -6.36
N GLU A 30 7.85 -0.28 -5.92
CA GLU A 30 8.55 -1.54 -5.63
C GLU A 30 8.29 -1.98 -4.19
N LEU A 31 8.12 -3.30 -4.00
CA LEU A 31 8.02 -3.93 -2.70
C LEU A 31 9.30 -4.69 -2.40
N HIS A 32 10.19 -4.07 -1.61
CA HIS A 32 11.44 -4.70 -1.21
C HIS A 32 11.20 -5.78 -0.14
N PRO A 33 11.70 -7.02 -0.29
CA PRO A 33 11.50 -8.12 0.65
C PRO A 33 12.36 -8.02 1.93
N ALA A 34 12.76 -6.81 2.33
CA ALA A 34 13.65 -6.50 3.45
C ALA A 34 15.07 -7.12 3.35
N SER A 35 15.27 -8.36 3.82
CA SER A 35 16.58 -8.99 3.97
C SER A 35 16.65 -10.34 3.28
N GLY A 36 17.32 -10.39 2.13
CA GLY A 36 17.56 -11.62 1.39
C GLY A 36 16.65 -11.76 0.18
N THR A 37 17.28 -11.95 -0.97
CA THR A 37 16.72 -12.18 -2.30
C THR A 37 15.88 -13.48 -2.41
N GLY A 38 15.44 -14.07 -1.29
CA GLY A 38 15.24 -15.51 -1.18
C GLY A 38 14.11 -16.05 -0.29
N GLY A 39 13.09 -15.32 0.16
CA GLY A 39 12.05 -16.10 0.87
C GLY A 39 10.69 -15.57 1.29
N THR A 40 10.46 -14.27 1.43
CA THR A 40 9.18 -13.88 2.06
C THR A 40 8.47 -12.73 1.36
N PRO A 41 8.08 -12.90 0.07
CA PRO A 41 7.21 -11.93 -0.60
C PRO A 41 5.89 -11.73 0.14
N TYR A 42 5.48 -12.72 0.93
CA TYR A 42 4.22 -12.73 1.68
C TYR A 42 4.12 -11.60 2.72
N LEU A 43 5.22 -11.21 3.36
CA LEU A 43 5.21 -10.13 4.36
C LEU A 43 4.88 -8.77 3.73
N PRO A 44 5.65 -8.26 2.75
CA PRO A 44 5.32 -6.98 2.12
C PRO A 44 3.96 -7.03 1.41
N MET A 45 3.58 -8.15 0.80
CA MET A 45 2.24 -8.30 0.21
C MET A 45 1.11 -8.21 1.25
N ALA A 46 1.31 -8.80 2.44
CA ALA A 46 0.36 -8.67 3.55
C ALA A 46 0.31 -7.22 4.07
N GLY A 47 1.45 -6.53 4.14
CA GLY A 47 1.52 -5.11 4.47
C GLY A 47 0.73 -4.24 3.49
N VAL A 48 0.83 -4.50 2.18
CA VAL A 48 0.03 -3.81 1.16
C VAL A 48 -1.47 -4.02 1.39
N ARG A 49 -1.91 -5.27 1.63
CA ARG A 49 -3.32 -5.57 1.93
C ARG A 49 -3.82 -4.87 3.19
N TYR A 50 -2.98 -4.75 4.22
CA TYR A 50 -3.32 -4.02 5.43
C TYR A 50 -3.47 -2.51 5.16
N CYS A 51 -2.57 -1.92 4.38
CA CYS A 51 -2.62 -0.51 4.02
C CYS A 51 -3.78 -0.18 3.06
N GLU A 52 -4.18 -1.12 2.20
CA GLU A 52 -5.28 -0.95 1.25
C GLU A 52 -6.60 -0.55 1.95
N GLU A 53 -6.91 -1.18 3.10
CA GLU A 53 -8.12 -0.89 3.89
C GLU A 53 -8.29 0.60 4.17
N TYR A 54 -7.18 1.30 4.46
CA TYR A 54 -7.19 2.73 4.72
C TYR A 54 -7.18 3.58 3.42
N LEU A 55 -6.41 3.16 2.43
CA LEU A 55 -6.12 3.95 1.23
C LEU A 55 -7.32 4.04 0.28
N LEU A 56 -8.17 3.02 0.23
CA LEU A 56 -9.34 3.01 -0.67
C LEU A 56 -10.25 4.23 -0.45
N GLY A 57 -10.61 4.88 -1.55
CA GLY A 57 -11.45 6.08 -1.57
C GLY A 57 -10.76 7.38 -1.12
N LYS A 58 -9.49 7.34 -0.70
CA LYS A 58 -8.72 8.53 -0.31
C LYS A 58 -8.08 9.22 -1.51
N ASP A 59 -7.80 10.51 -1.36
CA ASP A 59 -7.06 11.31 -2.35
C ASP A 59 -5.55 11.02 -2.30
N PRO A 60 -4.97 10.38 -3.33
CA PRO A 60 -3.57 9.93 -3.30
C PRO A 60 -2.54 11.07 -3.21
N THR A 61 -2.93 12.32 -3.45
CA THR A 61 -2.01 13.47 -3.40
C THR A 61 -1.61 13.86 -1.98
N HIS A 62 -2.33 13.39 -0.95
CA HIS A 62 -2.02 13.61 0.45
C HIS A 62 -0.96 12.62 0.99
N ILE A 63 0.18 12.51 0.29
CA ILE A 63 1.23 11.50 0.53
C ILE A 63 1.66 11.47 2.00
N GLU A 64 2.02 12.61 2.58
CA GLU A 64 2.48 12.69 3.97
C GLU A 64 1.41 12.28 4.98
N ARG A 65 0.14 12.63 4.72
CA ARG A 65 -0.98 12.23 5.58
C ARG A 65 -1.16 10.73 5.57
N HIS A 66 -1.09 10.11 4.38
CA HIS A 66 -1.20 8.67 4.25
C HIS A 66 -0.03 7.96 4.92
N TRP A 67 1.18 8.46 4.73
CA TRP A 67 2.37 7.92 5.38
C TRP A 67 2.26 8.00 6.91
N GLN A 68 1.88 9.16 7.46
CA GLN A 68 1.70 9.32 8.91
C GLN A 68 0.61 8.40 9.46
N HIS A 69 -0.51 8.24 8.75
CA HIS A 69 -1.58 7.33 9.15
C HIS A 69 -1.06 5.88 9.20
N MET A 70 -0.49 5.39 8.09
CA MET A 70 0.03 4.01 8.00
C MET A 70 1.14 3.76 9.02
N PHE A 71 2.06 4.71 9.23
CA PHE A 71 3.19 4.55 10.14
C PHE A 71 2.77 4.55 11.62
N ARG A 72 1.88 5.46 12.02
CA ARG A 72 1.52 5.65 13.44
C ARG A 72 0.39 4.75 13.92
N ARG A 73 -0.49 4.27 13.02
CA ARG A 73 -1.64 3.44 13.43
C ARG A 73 -1.38 1.96 13.59
N CYS A 74 -0.16 1.48 13.38
CA CYS A 74 0.22 0.10 13.70
C CYS A 74 0.12 -0.25 15.20
N LEU A 75 0.00 0.74 16.09
CA LEU A 75 -0.02 0.55 17.55
C LEU A 75 -1.42 0.37 18.17
N PHE A 76 -2.49 0.90 17.56
CA PHE A 76 -3.85 0.77 18.09
C PHE A 76 -4.85 0.52 16.94
N ARG A 77 -5.39 -0.71 16.87
CA ARG A 77 -6.55 -1.02 16.01
C ARG A 77 -7.77 -0.28 16.59
N GLY A 78 -8.32 0.69 15.87
CA GLY A 78 -9.64 1.26 16.19
C GLY A 78 -9.73 2.74 16.52
N GLY A 79 -8.69 3.57 16.29
CA GLY A 79 -8.98 5.00 16.10
C GLY A 79 -9.89 5.13 14.88
N SER A 80 -11.04 5.77 14.94
CA SER A 80 -11.82 6.03 13.73
C SER A 80 -11.23 7.26 13.04
N ASP A 81 -11.00 7.18 11.74
CA ASP A 81 -10.94 8.41 10.93
C ASP A 81 -12.39 8.88 10.76
N ALA A 82 -12.93 9.51 11.81
CA ALA A 82 -14.16 10.28 11.70
C ALA A 82 -13.90 11.57 10.91
#